data_AF-A0A7X7LJJ4-F1
#
_entry.id   AF-A0A7X7LJJ4-F1
#
_cell.length_a   1.000
_cell.length_b   1.000
_cell.length_c   1.000
_cell.angle_alpha   90.00
_cell.angle_beta   90.00
_cell.angle_gamma   90.00
#
_symmetry.space_group_name_H-M   'P 1'
#
loop_
_entity.id
_entity.type
_entity.pdbx_description
1 polymer ?
#
loop_
_entity_poly.entity_id
_entity_poly.type
_entity_poly.pdbx_seq_one_letter_code
_entity_poly.pdbx_strand_id
1 'polypeptide(L)'
;MINKIEEIDFKEIKRISPSQYYSMKNCAYKSLLAEAFEKKPLLPVSPNAYFGTVLHRMLELITKGSITNEDEFNVEFDRQVKIVEEELQNKGFGFLVPLKMKLKNFGLKKIQLKKHLRSEPEQPVNKINLKFHSEKWFESKDNLIGGKIDLIVENDRNYIEIIDFKTGAVTQD
;
A
#
# COMPACT_ATOMS: atom_id res chain seq x y z
N MET A 1 4.57 30.28 6.39
CA MET A 1 3.51 30.70 7.34
C MET A 1 3.07 29.45 8.07
N ILE A 2 3.11 29.46 9.41
CA ILE A 2 2.55 28.36 10.21
C ILE A 2 1.03 28.49 10.08
N ASN A 3 0.36 27.47 9.54
CA ASN A 3 -1.10 27.43 9.51
C ASN A 3 -1.60 27.61 10.95
N LYS A 4 -2.25 28.74 11.24
CA LYS A 4 -3.02 28.86 12.49
C LYS A 4 -4.13 27.82 12.37
N ILE A 5 -4.16 26.90 13.32
CA ILE A 5 -5.28 25.97 13.45
C ILE A 5 -6.44 26.84 13.94
N GLU A 6 -7.31 27.24 13.01
CA GLU A 6 -8.62 27.82 13.31
C GLU A 6 -9.48 26.80 14.09
N GLU A 7 -10.72 27.16 14.44
CA GLU A 7 -11.66 26.19 15.00
C GLU A 7 -11.80 24.98 14.06
N ILE A 8 -11.66 23.78 14.62
CA ILE A 8 -11.70 22.53 13.84
C ILE A 8 -13.18 22.17 13.59
N ASP A 9 -13.57 22.14 12.31
CA ASP A 9 -14.89 21.66 11.89
C ASP A 9 -14.93 20.12 11.89
N PHE A 10 -15.50 19.55 12.95
CA PHE A 10 -15.64 18.10 13.08
C PHE A 10 -16.75 17.55 12.18
N LYS A 11 -16.41 16.54 11.38
CA LYS A 11 -17.33 15.87 10.45
C LYS A 11 -17.73 14.49 10.97
N GLU A 12 -18.96 14.10 10.70
CA GLU A 12 -19.45 12.74 10.98
C GLU A 12 -18.67 11.70 10.14
N ILE A 13 -18.20 10.63 10.77
CA ILE A 13 -17.58 9.49 10.09
C ILE A 13 -18.68 8.65 9.45
N LYS A 14 -18.89 8.80 8.14
CA LYS A 14 -19.93 8.04 7.40
C LYS A 14 -19.56 6.58 7.10
N ARG A 15 -18.26 6.27 7.05
CA ARG A 15 -17.74 4.96 6.65
C ARG A 15 -16.41 4.67 7.33
N ILE A 16 -16.23 3.44 7.79
CA ILE A 16 -15.00 2.97 8.44
C ILE A 16 -14.30 1.94 7.55
N SER A 17 -13.02 2.15 7.26
CA SER A 17 -12.17 1.14 6.62
C SER A 17 -11.50 0.22 7.64
N PRO A 18 -11.04 -0.99 7.25
CA PRO A 18 -10.29 -1.86 8.16
C PRO A 18 -9.11 -1.14 8.84
N SER A 19 -8.34 -0.36 8.08
CA SER A 19 -7.23 0.45 8.62
C SER A 19 -7.69 1.54 9.59
N GLN A 20 -8.83 2.19 9.30
CA GLN A 20 -9.42 3.20 10.17
C GLN A 20 -9.94 2.58 11.47
N TYR A 21 -10.55 1.39 11.42
CA TYR A 21 -11.00 0.66 12.60
C TYR A 21 -9.85 0.40 13.59
N TYR A 22 -8.71 -0.10 13.10
CA TYR A 22 -7.52 -0.29 13.95
C TYR A 22 -6.98 1.05 14.48
N SER A 23 -7.00 2.11 13.68
CA SER A 23 -6.63 3.45 14.15
C SER A 23 -7.56 3.97 15.25
N MET A 24 -8.87 3.72 15.15
CA MET A 24 -9.88 4.12 16.13
C MET A 24 -9.74 3.37 17.45
N LYS A 25 -9.42 2.07 17.39
CA LYS A 25 -9.13 1.26 18.60
C LYS A 25 -7.99 1.85 19.42
N ASN A 26 -6.96 2.37 18.76
CA ASN A 26 -5.82 2.97 19.43
C ASN A 26 -6.10 4.43 19.86
N CYS A 27 -6.68 5.24 18.96
CA CYS A 27 -7.04 6.62 19.22
C CYS A 27 -8.20 7.07 18.32
N ALA A 28 -9.41 7.08 18.87
CA ALA A 28 -10.62 7.54 18.16
C ALA A 28 -10.51 9.01 17.74
N TYR A 29 -9.94 9.86 18.59
CA TYR A 29 -9.77 11.30 18.30
C TYR A 29 -8.90 11.56 17.07
N LYS A 30 -7.86 10.75 16.85
CA LYS A 30 -7.03 10.81 15.63
C LYS A 30 -7.86 10.61 14.37
N SER A 31 -8.86 9.72 14.42
CA SER A 31 -9.72 9.41 13.27
C SER A 31 -10.73 10.53 13.01
N LEU A 32 -11.26 11.15 14.07
CA LEU A 32 -12.10 12.35 13.95
C LEU A 32 -11.34 13.53 13.35
N LEU A 33 -10.11 13.77 13.81
CA LEU A 33 -9.24 14.80 13.23
C LEU A 33 -8.94 14.51 11.76
N ALA A 34 -8.65 13.26 11.40
CA ALA A 34 -8.41 12.89 10.01
C ALA A 34 -9.62 13.20 9.12
N GLU A 35 -10.85 12.94 9.57
CA GLU A 35 -12.06 13.32 8.82
C GLU A 35 -12.25 14.84 8.73
N ALA A 36 -11.99 15.58 9.81
CA ALA A 36 -12.10 17.04 9.81
C ALA A 36 -11.23 17.67 8.69
N PHE A 37 -10.05 17.08 8.44
CA PHE A 37 -9.13 17.48 7.37
C PHE A 37 -9.29 16.67 6.07
N GLU A 38 -10.45 16.07 5.80
CA GLU A 38 -10.75 15.33 4.56
C GLU A 38 -9.74 14.21 4.23
N LYS A 39 -9.17 13.59 5.26
CA LYS A 39 -8.10 12.57 5.17
C LYS A 39 -6.84 13.07 4.46
N LYS A 40 -6.68 14.40 4.28
CA LYS A 40 -5.46 15.01 3.77
C LYS A 40 -4.49 15.18 4.93
N PRO A 41 -3.31 14.55 4.87
CA PRO A 41 -2.34 14.67 5.94
C PRO A 41 -1.81 16.11 6.02
N LEU A 42 -1.78 16.68 7.22
CA LEU A 42 -1.24 18.02 7.46
C LEU A 42 0.28 18.09 7.31
N LEU A 43 0.94 16.94 7.47
CA LEU A 43 2.38 16.78 7.33
C LEU A 43 2.68 15.72 6.26
N PRO A 44 3.81 15.84 5.54
CA PRO A 44 4.23 14.82 4.60
C PRO A 44 4.33 13.46 5.29
N VAL A 45 3.82 12.42 4.64
CA VAL A 45 4.03 11.06 5.12
C VAL A 45 5.51 10.66 4.98
N SER A 46 5.94 9.68 5.78
CA SER A 46 7.33 9.21 5.76
C SER A 46 7.75 8.77 4.34
N PRO A 47 9.02 9.00 3.93
CA PRO A 47 9.56 8.45 2.69
C PRO A 47 9.40 6.91 2.61
N ASN A 48 9.35 6.22 3.76
CA ASN A 48 9.10 4.79 3.80
C ASN A 48 7.68 4.40 3.30
N ALA A 49 6.68 5.26 3.50
CA ALA A 49 5.32 4.99 3.04
C ALA A 49 5.23 5.09 1.50
N TYR A 50 5.86 6.11 0.91
CA TYR A 50 5.98 6.23 -0.54
C TYR A 50 6.74 5.05 -1.15
N PHE A 51 7.85 4.64 -0.53
CA PHE A 51 8.56 3.45 -0.98
C PHE A 51 7.76 2.15 -0.77
N GLY A 52 6.92 2.08 0.26
CA GLY A 52 5.96 0.99 0.43
C GLY A 52 5.04 0.83 -0.79
N THR A 53 4.64 1.93 -1.42
CA THR A 53 3.81 1.89 -2.65
C THR A 53 4.54 1.19 -3.81
N VAL A 54 5.83 1.50 -3.99
CA VAL A 54 6.70 0.80 -4.97
C VAL A 54 6.73 -0.70 -4.66
N LEU A 55 6.95 -1.06 -3.39
CA LEU A 55 7.09 -2.45 -2.98
C LEU A 55 5.79 -3.25 -3.14
N HIS A 56 4.63 -2.69 -2.76
CA HIS A 56 3.32 -3.32 -2.98
C HIS A 56 3.09 -3.56 -4.48
N ARG A 57 3.38 -2.56 -5.32
CA ARG A 57 3.21 -2.69 -6.77
C ARG A 57 4.09 -3.79 -7.36
N MET A 58 5.33 -3.90 -6.90
CA MET A 58 6.22 -4.96 -7.36
C MET A 58 5.75 -6.34 -6.88
N LEU A 59 5.31 -6.48 -5.63
CA LEU A 59 4.75 -7.75 -5.11
C LEU A 59 3.51 -8.17 -5.90
N GLU A 60 2.63 -7.23 -6.26
CA GLU A 60 1.48 -7.48 -7.11
C GLU A 60 1.89 -8.05 -8.47
N LEU A 61 2.86 -7.41 -9.14
CA LEU A 61 3.34 -7.83 -10.46
C LEU A 61 4.02 -9.20 -10.44
N ILE A 62 4.80 -9.48 -9.38
CA ILE A 62 5.41 -10.80 -9.15
C ILE A 62 4.31 -11.86 -8.94
N THR A 63 3.34 -11.58 -8.07
CA THR A 63 2.26 -12.54 -7.74
C THR A 63 1.39 -12.87 -8.95
N LYS A 64 1.19 -11.91 -9.85
CA LYS A 64 0.47 -12.11 -11.13
C LYS A 64 1.28 -12.84 -12.19
N GLY A 65 2.57 -13.09 -11.96
CA GLY A 65 3.48 -13.63 -12.98
C GLY A 65 3.78 -12.65 -14.12
N SER A 66 3.55 -11.34 -13.93
CA SER A 66 3.89 -10.30 -14.91
C SER A 66 5.39 -9.97 -14.93
N ILE A 67 6.09 -10.30 -13.84
CA ILE A 67 7.54 -10.25 -13.75
C ILE A 67 8.01 -11.65 -13.40
N THR A 68 8.81 -12.25 -14.27
CA THR A 68 9.21 -13.66 -14.15
C THR A 68 10.71 -13.84 -13.96
N ASN A 69 11.52 -12.83 -14.31
CA ASN A 69 12.97 -12.90 -14.23
C ASN A 69 13.59 -11.64 -13.62
N GLU A 70 14.90 -11.70 -13.35
CA GLU A 70 15.61 -10.61 -12.68
C GLU A 70 15.75 -9.34 -13.54
N ASP A 71 15.85 -9.48 -14.85
CA ASP A 71 16.03 -8.33 -15.74
C ASP A 71 14.76 -7.50 -15.83
N GLU A 72 13.61 -8.17 -16.05
CA GLU A 72 12.27 -7.56 -15.95
C GLU A 72 12.07 -6.88 -14.60
N PHE A 73 12.46 -7.56 -13.52
CA PHE A 73 12.35 -7.01 -12.17
C PHE A 73 13.12 -5.72 -12.00
N ASN A 74 14.38 -5.68 -12.44
CA ASN A 74 15.22 -4.49 -12.24
C ASN A 74 14.68 -3.30 -13.03
N VAL A 75 14.29 -3.52 -14.29
CA VAL A 75 13.70 -2.48 -15.15
C VAL A 75 12.42 -1.93 -14.54
N GLU A 76 11.51 -2.82 -14.13
CA GLU A 76 10.21 -2.42 -13.59
C GLU A 76 10.35 -1.76 -12.21
N PHE A 77 11.25 -2.25 -11.36
CA PHE A 77 11.52 -1.63 -10.06
C PHE A 77 12.00 -0.18 -10.23
N ASP A 78 12.98 0.04 -11.12
CA ASP A 78 13.52 1.37 -11.34
C ASP A 78 12.47 2.30 -11.97
N ARG A 79 11.59 1.76 -12.84
CA ARG A 79 10.42 2.49 -13.38
C ARG A 79 9.44 2.90 -12.28
N GLN A 80 9.07 2.00 -11.38
CA GLN A 80 8.15 2.29 -10.28
C GLN A 80 8.73 3.33 -9.30
N VAL A 81 10.02 3.24 -8.99
CA VAL A 81 10.71 4.26 -8.19
C VAL A 81 10.63 5.62 -8.86
N LYS A 82 10.93 5.70 -10.16
CA LYS A 82 10.89 6.95 -10.91
C LYS A 82 9.50 7.59 -10.91
N ILE A 83 8.44 6.81 -11.12
CA ILE A 83 7.05 7.30 -11.08
C ILE A 83 6.73 7.95 -9.73
N VAL A 84 7.09 7.29 -8.63
CA VAL A 84 6.87 7.83 -7.28
C VAL A 84 7.73 9.07 -7.02
N GLU A 85 8.98 9.10 -7.47
CA GLU A 85 9.85 10.27 -7.33
C GLU A 85 9.32 11.48 -8.11
N GLU A 86 8.82 11.29 -9.32
CA GLU A 86 8.18 12.34 -10.14
C GLU A 86 6.89 12.85 -9.47
N GLU A 87 6.06 11.95 -8.94
CA GLU A 87 4.87 12.33 -8.18
C GLU A 87 5.21 13.17 -6.94
N LEU A 88 6.26 12.79 -6.20
CA LEU A 88 6.74 13.54 -5.05
C LEU A 88 7.23 14.94 -5.43
N GLN A 89 7.96 15.08 -6.53
CA GLN A 89 8.38 16.39 -7.04
C GLN A 89 7.18 17.26 -7.38
N ASN A 90 6.20 16.71 -8.11
CA ASN A 90 4.98 17.42 -8.50
C ASN A 90 4.13 17.87 -7.29
N LYS A 91 4.17 17.12 -6.19
CA LYS A 91 3.50 17.46 -4.92
C LYS A 91 4.29 18.44 -4.04
N GLY A 92 5.45 18.91 -4.48
CA GLY A 92 6.31 19.81 -3.70
C GLY A 92 7.15 19.10 -2.62
N PHE A 93 7.23 17.76 -2.66
CA PHE A 93 8.02 16.94 -1.75
C PHE A 93 9.40 16.57 -2.31
N GLY A 94 9.99 17.46 -3.13
CA GLY A 94 11.31 17.26 -3.74
C GLY A 94 12.45 17.00 -2.74
N PHE A 95 12.30 17.42 -1.48
CA PHE A 95 13.28 17.15 -0.42
C PHE A 95 13.33 15.67 0.01
N LEU A 96 12.33 14.87 -0.36
CA LEU A 96 12.26 13.41 -0.11
C LEU A 96 12.92 12.58 -1.22
N VAL A 97 13.35 13.19 -2.32
CA VAL A 97 13.99 12.49 -3.45
C VAL A 97 15.47 12.85 -3.56
N PRO A 98 16.31 11.97 -4.17
CA PRO A 98 15.99 10.62 -4.61
C PRO A 98 15.83 9.65 -3.43
N LEU A 99 14.83 8.77 -3.50
CA LEU A 99 14.45 7.82 -2.45
C LEU A 99 15.63 6.93 -2.04
N LYS A 100 16.46 6.51 -3.01
CA LYS A 100 17.66 5.71 -2.76
C LYS A 100 18.67 6.36 -1.79
N MET A 101 18.69 7.69 -1.71
CA MET A 101 19.57 8.43 -0.80
C MET A 101 18.88 8.79 0.52
N LYS A 102 17.56 9.00 0.50
CA LYS A 102 16.78 9.42 1.67
C LYS A 102 16.33 8.26 2.56
N LEU A 103 16.31 7.04 2.01
CA LEU A 103 15.87 5.85 2.72
C LEU A 103 17.04 5.00 3.20
N LYS A 104 16.97 4.62 4.47
CA LYS A 104 17.78 3.51 4.99
C LYS A 104 17.27 2.20 4.36
N ASN A 105 18.18 1.26 4.14
CA ASN A 105 17.87 -0.10 3.70
C ASN A 105 17.17 -0.22 2.34
N PHE A 106 17.28 0.79 1.46
CA PHE A 106 16.70 0.76 0.11
C PHE A 106 17.13 -0.49 -0.67
N GLY A 107 18.44 -0.76 -0.72
CA GLY A 107 18.99 -1.95 -1.39
C GLY A 107 18.58 -3.27 -0.73
N LEU A 108 18.52 -3.30 0.61
CA LEU A 108 18.07 -4.49 1.34
C LEU A 108 16.62 -4.84 1.02
N LYS A 109 15.73 -3.84 0.98
CA LYS A 109 14.32 -4.01 0.59
C LYS A 109 14.18 -4.45 -0.86
N LYS A 110 14.98 -3.91 -1.80
CA LYS A 110 15.03 -4.40 -3.20
C LYS A 110 15.43 -5.88 -3.26
N ILE A 111 16.43 -6.30 -2.48
CA ILE A 111 16.87 -7.70 -2.42
C ILE A 111 15.81 -8.61 -1.78
N GLN A 112 15.16 -8.17 -0.70
CA GLN A 112 14.06 -8.92 -0.07
C GLN A 112 12.92 -9.16 -1.05
N LEU A 113 12.52 -8.11 -1.76
CA LEU A 113 11.49 -8.19 -2.81
C LEU A 113 11.89 -9.18 -3.90
N LYS A 114 13.16 -9.17 -4.32
CA LYS A 114 13.71 -10.09 -5.33
C LYS A 114 13.61 -11.56 -4.91
N LYS A 115 13.59 -11.88 -3.61
CA LYS A 115 13.40 -13.27 -3.14
C LYS A 115 12.02 -13.81 -3.50
N HIS A 116 10.99 -12.96 -3.61
CA HIS A 116 9.64 -13.35 -3.99
C HIS A 116 9.54 -13.82 -5.45
N LEU A 117 10.48 -13.44 -6.33
CA LEU A 117 10.56 -14.01 -7.69
C LEU A 117 10.98 -15.48 -7.70
N ARG A 118 11.78 -15.87 -6.70
CA ARG A 118 12.38 -17.21 -6.60
C ARG A 118 11.57 -18.15 -5.71
N SER A 119 10.63 -17.59 -4.95
CA SER A 119 9.71 -18.41 -4.16
C SER A 119 8.71 -18.99 -5.15
N GLU A 120 8.70 -20.31 -5.32
CA GLU A 120 7.48 -20.91 -5.84
C GLU A 120 6.36 -20.52 -4.86
N PRO A 121 5.23 -19.99 -5.35
CA PRO A 121 4.09 -19.80 -4.46
C PRO A 121 3.82 -21.17 -3.82
N GLU A 122 3.57 -21.24 -2.51
CA GLU A 122 3.02 -22.45 -1.90
C GLU A 122 1.65 -22.68 -2.55
N GLN A 123 1.63 -23.36 -3.70
CA GLN A 123 0.43 -23.49 -4.49
C GLN A 123 -0.42 -24.61 -3.88
N PRO A 124 -1.67 -24.33 -3.48
CA PRO A 124 -2.64 -25.38 -3.30
C PRO A 124 -2.74 -26.14 -4.63
N VAL A 125 -2.73 -27.47 -4.56
CA VAL A 125 -2.62 -28.47 -5.63
C VAL A 125 -3.68 -28.37 -6.76
N ASN A 126 -4.53 -27.33 -6.79
CA ASN A 126 -5.68 -27.18 -7.69
C ASN A 126 -5.97 -25.74 -8.12
N LYS A 127 -5.00 -25.00 -8.68
CA LYS A 127 -5.18 -23.64 -9.21
C LYS A 127 -5.17 -23.61 -10.76
N ILE A 128 -6.20 -24.17 -11.41
CA ILE A 128 -6.48 -23.93 -12.85
C ILE A 128 -7.34 -22.66 -12.96
N ASN A 129 -7.05 -21.78 -13.93
CA ASN A 129 -7.78 -20.53 -14.22
C ASN A 129 -7.82 -19.51 -13.06
N LEU A 130 -6.66 -19.06 -12.59
CA LEU A 130 -6.62 -17.99 -11.58
C LEU A 130 -7.02 -16.64 -12.18
N LYS A 131 -7.91 -15.94 -11.47
CA LYS A 131 -8.28 -14.55 -11.72
C LYS A 131 -7.69 -13.69 -10.60
N PHE A 132 -7.09 -12.57 -11.00
CA PHE A 132 -6.45 -11.64 -10.10
C PHE A 132 -7.20 -10.31 -10.10
N HIS A 133 -7.67 -9.87 -8.94
CA HIS A 133 -8.27 -8.54 -8.76
C HIS A 133 -7.38 -7.72 -7.84
N SER A 134 -6.71 -6.71 -8.38
CA SER A 134 -5.87 -5.82 -7.59
C SER A 134 -6.59 -4.56 -7.21
N GLU A 135 -6.27 -4.05 -6.02
CA GLU A 135 -6.66 -2.71 -5.62
C GLU A 135 -8.19 -2.51 -5.72
N LYS A 136 -8.96 -3.58 -5.44
CA LYS A 136 -10.42 -3.60 -5.63
C LYS A 136 -11.12 -3.04 -4.40
N TRP A 137 -12.04 -2.10 -4.64
CA TRP A 137 -12.90 -1.53 -3.60
C TRP A 137 -14.04 -2.49 -3.26
N PHE A 138 -14.28 -2.65 -1.96
CA PHE A 138 -15.43 -3.36 -1.41
C PHE A 138 -16.14 -2.49 -0.40
N GLU A 139 -17.45 -2.67 -0.33
CA GLU A 139 -18.33 -1.92 0.54
C GLU A 139 -19.46 -2.83 1.05
N SER A 140 -19.83 -2.66 2.32
CA SER A 140 -20.97 -3.35 2.92
C SER A 140 -22.28 -2.80 2.36
N LYS A 141 -23.34 -3.60 2.40
CA LYS A 141 -24.66 -3.22 1.84
C LYS A 141 -25.25 -1.96 2.48
N ASP A 142 -24.90 -1.69 3.74
CA ASP A 142 -25.31 -0.50 4.50
C ASP A 142 -24.37 0.70 4.31
N ASN A 143 -23.32 0.57 3.47
CA ASN A 143 -22.29 1.57 3.19
C ASN A 143 -21.45 2.02 4.40
N LEU A 144 -21.56 1.33 5.55
CA LEU A 144 -20.87 1.69 6.79
C LEU A 144 -19.41 1.22 6.82
N ILE A 145 -19.11 0.14 6.09
CA ILE A 145 -17.77 -0.46 6.03
C ILE A 145 -17.32 -0.46 4.58
N GLY A 146 -16.13 0.05 4.31
CA GLY A 146 -15.54 -0.08 2.98
C GLY A 146 -14.05 0.12 2.97
N GLY A 147 -13.40 -0.55 2.02
CA GLY A 147 -11.97 -0.60 1.96
C GLY A 147 -11.47 -1.15 0.64
N LYS A 148 -10.16 -1.07 0.48
CA LYS A 148 -9.45 -1.54 -0.69
C LYS A 148 -8.62 -2.75 -0.31
N ILE A 149 -8.74 -3.82 -1.08
CA ILE A 149 -7.94 -5.03 -0.90
C ILE A 149 -6.79 -4.98 -1.91
N ASP A 150 -5.56 -5.20 -1.44
CA ASP A 150 -4.35 -5.15 -2.28
C ASP A 150 -4.45 -6.17 -3.43
N LEU A 151 -4.72 -7.44 -3.11
CA LEU A 151 -4.90 -8.48 -4.12
C LEU A 151 -5.90 -9.56 -3.68
N ILE A 152 -6.80 -9.91 -4.60
CA ILE A 152 -7.67 -11.08 -4.50
C ILE A 152 -7.27 -12.06 -5.59
N VAL A 153 -7.06 -13.31 -5.20
CA VAL A 153 -6.83 -14.43 -6.10
C VAL A 153 -8.02 -15.37 -5.98
N GLU A 154 -8.72 -15.60 -7.08
CA GLU A 154 -9.86 -16.53 -7.12
C GLU A 154 -9.73 -17.53 -8.26
N ASN A 155 -10.42 -18.67 -8.16
CA ASN A 155 -10.54 -19.63 -9.26
C ASN A 155 -11.99 -20.10 -9.44
N ASP A 156 -12.24 -20.83 -10.53
CA ASP A 156 -13.58 -21.33 -10.86
C ASP A 156 -14.06 -22.48 -9.94
N ARG A 157 -13.28 -22.88 -8.93
CA ARG A 157 -13.59 -23.97 -7.97
C ARG A 157 -13.87 -23.44 -6.56
N ASN A 158 -14.41 -22.22 -6.44
CA ASN A 158 -14.74 -21.57 -5.16
C ASN A 158 -13.54 -21.30 -4.24
N TYR A 159 -12.32 -21.21 -4.78
CA TYR A 159 -11.18 -20.71 -4.02
C TYR A 159 -11.17 -19.18 -4.08
N ILE A 160 -11.06 -18.53 -2.91
CA ILE A 160 -10.82 -17.09 -2.80
C ILE A 160 -9.72 -16.90 -1.75
N GLU A 161 -8.66 -16.21 -2.14
CA GLU A 161 -7.54 -15.82 -1.30
C GLU A 161 -7.44 -14.29 -1.32
N ILE A 162 -7.36 -13.71 -0.12
CA ILE A 162 -7.19 -12.28 0.10
C ILE A 162 -5.77 -12.07 0.60
N ILE A 163 -5.01 -11.24 -0.10
CA ILE A 163 -3.61 -10.95 0.20
C ILE A 163 -3.51 -9.47 0.58
N ASP A 164 -2.89 -9.21 1.72
CA ASP A 164 -2.54 -7.88 2.23
C ASP A 164 -1.02 -7.81 2.32
N PHE A 165 -0.39 -7.01 1.44
CA PHE A 165 1.06 -6.96 1.40
C PHE A 165 1.58 -6.12 2.56
N LYS A 166 2.67 -6.59 3.21
CA LYS A 166 3.33 -5.85 4.29
C LYS A 166 4.80 -5.67 3.98
N THR A 167 5.23 -4.41 3.93
CA THR A 167 6.60 -4.02 3.57
C THR A 167 7.31 -3.22 4.67
N GLY A 168 6.65 -3.10 5.83
CA GLY A 168 7.20 -2.50 7.05
C GLY A 168 8.08 -3.48 7.84
N ALA A 169 8.59 -3.03 8.97
CA ALA A 169 9.22 -3.93 9.92
C ALA A 169 8.17 -4.87 10.50
N VAL A 170 8.49 -6.16 10.61
CA VAL A 170 7.72 -7.08 11.46
C VAL A 170 8.14 -6.79 12.89
N THR A 171 7.26 -6.12 13.64
CA THR A 171 7.44 -5.95 15.08
C THR A 171 6.74 -7.11 15.78
N GLN A 172 7.37 -7.67 16.82
CA GLN A 172 6.62 -8.46 17.79
C GLN A 172 5.78 -7.47 18.59
N ASP A 173 4.46 -7.66 18.58
CA ASP A 173 3.53 -6.93 19.45
C ASP A 173 3.72 -7.32 20.92
#